data_AF-A0A6A8A7Q0-F1
#
_entry.id   AF-A0A6A8A7Q0-F1
#
_cell.length_a   1.000
_cell.length_b   1.000
_cell.length_c   1.000
_cell.angle_alpha   90.00
_cell.angle_beta   90.00
_cell.angle_gamma   90.00
#
_symmetry.space_group_name_H-M   'P 1'
#
loop_
_entity.id
_entity.type
_entity.pdbx_description
1 polymer ?
#
loop_
_entity_poly.entity_id
_entity_poly.type
_entity_poly.pdbx_seq_one_letter_code
_entity_poly.pdbx_strand_id
1 'polypeptide(L)'
;MARSTRVYTIKAVADLIDEDMELLEEITYNSDNIDYGEMIHIEDGSEDGMTGFTDRGIECIEELLRDARSWKGGLLSFLVADHCNPETIERIMAKEQVRIEAQNRKQA
;
A
#
# COMPACT_ATOMS: atom_id res chain seq x y z
N MET A 1 -10.45 18.43 -12.50
CA MET A 1 -10.39 17.03 -12.04
C MET A 1 -11.78 16.44 -12.14
N ALA A 2 -11.92 15.26 -12.75
CA ALA A 2 -13.20 14.55 -12.71
C ALA A 2 -13.44 14.07 -11.27
N ARG A 3 -14.67 14.20 -10.78
CA ARG A 3 -15.01 13.70 -9.43
C ARG A 3 -14.97 12.18 -9.47
N SER A 4 -14.19 11.56 -8.59
CA SER A 4 -14.14 10.11 -8.44
C SER A 4 -15.55 9.57 -8.21
N THR A 5 -15.96 8.62 -9.04
CA THR A 5 -17.30 7.99 -8.96
C THR A 5 -17.25 6.64 -8.25
N ARG A 6 -16.04 6.19 -7.90
CA ARG A 6 -15.75 4.89 -7.30
C ARG A 6 -14.77 5.09 -6.16
N VAL A 7 -14.94 4.28 -5.12
CA VAL A 7 -14.05 4.18 -3.97
C VAL A 7 -13.78 2.70 -3.77
N TYR A 8 -12.53 2.33 -3.57
CA TYR A 8 -12.06 0.96 -3.42
C TYR A 8 -11.54 0.76 -2.01
N THR A 9 -12.01 -0.28 -1.34
CA THR A 9 -11.49 -0.71 -0.03
C THR A 9 -10.03 -1.16 -0.16
N ILE A 10 -9.23 -1.11 0.92
CA ILE A 10 -7.83 -1.61 0.93
C ILE A 10 -7.71 -2.98 0.25
N LYS A 11 -8.60 -3.92 0.59
CA LYS A 11 -8.61 -5.27 -0.01
C LYS A 11 -8.77 -5.24 -1.53
N ALA A 12 -9.72 -4.45 -2.03
CA ALA A 12 -9.97 -4.30 -3.47
C ALA A 12 -8.76 -3.65 -4.18
N VAL A 13 -8.06 -2.73 -3.51
CA VAL A 13 -6.82 -2.16 -4.04
C VAL A 13 -5.73 -3.24 -4.11
N ALA A 14 -5.50 -4.00 -3.03
CA ALA A 14 -4.53 -5.09 -3.00
C ALA A 14 -4.70 -6.08 -4.15
N ASP A 15 -5.95 -6.51 -4.39
CA ASP A 15 -6.30 -7.38 -5.52
C ASP A 15 -6.08 -6.71 -6.89
N LEU A 16 -6.33 -5.40 -7.00
CA LEU A 16 -6.21 -4.65 -8.26
C LEU A 16 -4.74 -4.47 -8.70
N ILE A 17 -3.85 -4.15 -7.76
CA ILE A 17 -2.43 -3.88 -8.04
C ILE A 17 -1.52 -5.08 -7.78
N ASP A 18 -2.09 -6.24 -7.42
CA ASP A 18 -1.37 -7.47 -7.08
C ASP A 18 -0.29 -7.20 -6.01
N GLU A 19 -0.71 -6.58 -4.90
CA GLU A 19 0.13 -6.25 -3.75
C GLU A 19 -0.35 -6.91 -2.46
N ASP A 20 0.57 -7.01 -1.50
CA ASP A 20 0.24 -7.58 -0.20
C ASP A 20 -0.64 -6.62 0.61
N MET A 21 -1.77 -7.11 1.10
CA MET A 21 -2.73 -6.31 1.87
C MET A 21 -2.09 -5.69 3.11
N GLU A 22 -1.25 -6.45 3.83
CA GLU A 22 -0.59 -6.00 5.06
C GLU A 22 0.42 -4.87 4.77
N LEU A 23 1.13 -4.92 3.64
CA LEU A 23 1.93 -3.79 3.17
C LEU A 23 1.05 -2.56 2.90
N LEU A 24 -0.08 -2.73 2.23
CA LEU A 24 -0.99 -1.61 1.95
C LEU A 24 -1.58 -1.00 3.23
N GLU A 25 -1.93 -1.82 4.22
CA GLU A 25 -2.41 -1.35 5.51
C GLU A 25 -1.39 -0.48 6.22
N GLU A 26 -0.11 -0.88 6.26
CA GLU A 26 0.94 -0.08 6.89
C GLU A 26 1.18 1.24 6.15
N ILE A 27 1.36 1.23 4.83
CA ILE A 27 1.64 2.47 4.09
C ILE A 27 0.44 3.42 4.03
N THR A 28 -0.79 2.91 4.16
CA THR A 28 -2.00 3.73 4.15
C THR A 28 -2.53 4.05 5.54
N TYR A 29 -1.88 3.56 6.59
CA TYR A 29 -2.17 3.96 7.96
C TYR A 29 -1.87 5.44 8.19
N ASN A 30 -0.80 5.93 7.55
CA ASN A 30 -0.43 7.33 7.56
C ASN A 30 -1.11 8.08 6.40
N SER A 31 -2.05 8.98 6.72
CA SER A 31 -2.77 9.77 5.72
C SER A 31 -1.86 10.67 4.88
N ASP A 32 -0.69 11.06 5.39
CA ASP A 32 0.25 11.92 4.68
C ASP A 32 0.89 11.22 3.47
N ASN A 33 0.80 9.89 3.38
CA ASN A 33 1.29 9.12 2.25
C ASN A 33 0.38 9.22 1.02
N ILE A 34 -0.85 9.72 1.17
CA ILE A 34 -1.86 9.79 0.11
C ILE A 34 -2.31 11.24 -0.08
N ASP A 35 -2.52 11.64 -1.34
CA ASP A 35 -3.03 12.98 -1.68
C ASP A 35 -4.34 13.28 -0.92
N TYR A 36 -4.47 14.53 -0.46
CA TYR A 36 -5.61 14.95 0.37
C TYR A 36 -6.95 14.76 -0.36
N GLY A 37 -7.88 14.05 0.29
CA GLY A 37 -9.20 13.74 -0.26
C GLY A 37 -9.24 12.48 -1.13
N GLU A 38 -8.11 11.81 -1.34
CA GLU A 38 -8.02 10.56 -2.10
C GLU A 38 -8.04 9.31 -1.19
N MET A 39 -7.76 9.48 0.11
CA MET A 39 -8.08 8.54 1.18
C MET A 39 -9.38 8.96 1.87
N ILE A 40 -10.36 8.05 1.93
CA ILE A 40 -11.70 8.30 2.45
C ILE A 40 -11.97 7.32 3.60
N HIS A 41 -12.22 7.85 4.79
CA HIS A 41 -12.75 7.08 5.91
C HIS A 41 -14.27 6.96 5.79
N ILE A 42 -14.75 5.73 5.83
CA ILE A 42 -16.16 5.34 5.71
C ILE A 42 -16.61 4.87 7.09
N GLU A 43 -17.52 5.62 7.71
CA GLU A 43 -18.19 5.22 8.95
C GLU A 43 -19.27 4.18 8.63
N ASP A 44 -18.99 2.89 8.85
CA ASP A 44 -19.96 1.80 8.66
C ASP A 44 -20.69 1.39 9.95
N GLY A 45 -20.34 2.03 11.08
CA GLY A 45 -20.87 1.71 12.41
C GLY A 45 -20.01 0.69 13.18
N SER A 46 -18.89 0.23 12.61
CA SER A 46 -17.81 -0.41 13.36
C SER A 46 -16.99 0.63 14.15
N GLU A 47 -16.17 0.19 15.10
CA GLU A 47 -15.35 1.09 15.93
C GLU A 47 -14.28 1.82 15.11
N ASP A 48 -13.68 1.14 14.13
CA ASP A 48 -12.57 1.65 13.33
C ASP A 48 -13.00 2.16 11.94
N GLY A 49 -14.25 1.91 11.54
CA GLY A 49 -14.75 2.21 10.20
C GLY A 49 -14.05 1.41 9.11
N MET A 50 -14.08 1.92 7.88
CA MET A 50 -13.38 1.36 6.74
C MET A 50 -12.64 2.44 5.95
N THR A 51 -11.38 2.18 5.59
CA THR A 51 -10.63 3.07 4.71
C THR A 51 -10.80 2.66 3.24
N GLY A 52 -11.10 3.62 2.39
CA GLY A 52 -11.21 3.47 0.95
C GLY A 52 -10.41 4.51 0.18
N PHE A 53 -10.09 4.20 -1.07
CA PHE A 53 -9.29 5.03 -1.96
C PHE A 53 -10.02 5.32 -3.25
N THR A 54 -9.83 6.52 -3.76
CA THR A 54 -10.24 6.88 -5.12
C THR A 54 -9.28 6.29 -6.16
N ASP A 55 -9.59 6.46 -7.45
CA ASP A 55 -8.65 6.08 -8.52
C ASP A 55 -7.29 6.83 -8.38
N ARG A 56 -7.30 8.13 -8.00
CA ARG A 56 -6.05 8.87 -7.75
C ARG A 56 -5.32 8.40 -6.50
N GLY A 57 -6.05 8.01 -5.45
CA GLY A 57 -5.44 7.43 -4.24
C GLY A 57 -4.70 6.13 -4.54
N ILE A 58 -5.23 5.31 -5.45
CA ILE A 58 -4.56 4.10 -5.95
C ILE A 58 -3.29 4.46 -6.72
N GLU A 59 -3.34 5.48 -7.58
CA GLU A 59 -2.13 5.98 -8.26
C GLU A 59 -1.06 6.45 -7.27
N CYS A 60 -1.44 7.16 -6.18
CA CYS A 60 -0.50 7.55 -5.13
C CYS A 60 0.18 6.33 -4.49
N ILE A 61 -0.58 5.26 -4.21
CA ILE A 61 -0.05 4.01 -3.67
C ILE A 61 0.97 3.39 -4.63
N GLU A 62 0.64 3.30 -5.92
CA GLU A 62 1.56 2.75 -6.93
C GLU A 62 2.82 3.61 -7.09
N GLU A 63 2.68 4.94 -7.09
CA GLU A 63 3.80 5.90 -7.16
C GLU A 63 4.73 5.73 -5.95
N LEU A 64 4.17 5.66 -4.74
CA LEU A 64 4.89 5.46 -3.50
C LEU A 64 5.64 4.12 -3.47
N LEU A 65 4.97 3.03 -3.84
CA LEU A 65 5.59 1.71 -3.90
C LEU A 65 6.69 1.65 -4.96
N ARG A 66 6.51 2.32 -6.10
CA ARG A 66 7.51 2.41 -7.15
C ARG A 66 8.74 3.19 -6.67
N ASP A 67 8.56 4.28 -5.94
CA ASP A 67 9.66 5.05 -5.36
C ASP A 67 10.41 4.22 -4.30
N ALA A 68 9.66 3.61 -3.36
CA ALA A 68 10.22 2.75 -2.33
C ALA A 68 11.00 1.56 -2.90
N ARG A 69 10.55 0.99 -4.03
CA ARG A 69 11.24 -0.13 -4.71
C ARG A 69 12.28 0.31 -5.74
N SER A 70 12.49 1.62 -5.94
CA SER A 70 13.41 2.12 -6.97
C SER A 70 14.88 1.75 -6.71
N TRP A 71 15.22 1.40 -5.46
CA TRP A 71 16.55 0.97 -5.07
C TRP A 71 16.53 -0.17 -4.03
N LYS A 72 17.63 -0.91 -3.95
CA LYS A 72 17.74 -2.10 -3.08
C LYS A 72 17.64 -1.71 -1.61
N GLY A 73 16.56 -2.15 -0.95
CA GLY A 73 16.30 -1.86 0.46
C GLY A 73 15.49 -0.58 0.69
N GLY A 74 15.03 0.09 -0.37
CA GLY A 74 14.21 1.30 -0.23
C GLY A 74 12.89 1.03 0.49
N LEU A 75 12.20 -0.08 0.19
CA LEU A 75 10.98 -0.47 0.91
C LEU A 75 11.21 -0.67 2.40
N LEU A 76 12.31 -1.35 2.77
CA LEU A 76 12.69 -1.51 4.18
C LEU A 76 12.98 -0.17 4.84
N SER A 77 13.72 0.72 4.16
CA SER A 77 14.02 2.05 4.67
C SER A 77 12.76 2.90 4.85
N PHE A 78 11.79 2.76 3.95
CA PHE A 78 10.49 3.42 4.03
C PHE A 78 9.71 2.95 5.25
N LEU A 79 9.53 1.64 5.42
CA LEU A 79 8.78 1.06 6.55
C LEU A 79 9.40 1.42 7.91
N VAL A 80 10.74 1.44 8.00
CA VAL A 80 11.45 1.87 9.22
C VAL A 80 11.24 3.36 9.50
N ALA A 81 11.23 4.20 8.46
CA ALA A 81 10.99 5.63 8.60
C ALA A 81 9.53 5.95 8.99
N ASP A 82 8.57 5.13 8.54
CA ASP A 82 7.15 5.25 8.89
C ASP A 82 6.82 4.62 10.27
N HIS A 83 7.84 4.24 11.04
CA HIS A 83 7.72 3.65 12.38
C HIS A 83 6.88 2.37 12.45
N CYS A 84 6.87 1.59 11.36
CA CYS A 84 6.22 0.28 11.30
C CYS A 84 6.81 -0.67 12.36
N ASN A 85 5.97 -1.54 12.93
CA ASN A 85 6.40 -2.52 13.94
C ASN A 85 7.43 -3.50 13.33
N PRO A 86 8.57 -3.78 13.99
CA PRO A 86 9.60 -4.68 13.45
C PRO A 86 9.08 -6.05 13.03
N GLU A 87 8.14 -6.65 13.77
CA GLU A 87 7.56 -7.95 13.40
C GLU A 87 6.74 -7.88 12.09
N THR A 88 6.04 -6.77 11.87
CA THR A 88 5.30 -6.52 10.62
C THR A 88 6.27 -6.32 9.46
N ILE A 89 7.34 -5.54 9.68
CA ILE A 89 8.41 -5.34 8.69
C ILE A 89 9.01 -6.68 8.26
N GLU A 90 9.34 -7.57 9.21
CA GLU A 90 9.91 -8.88 8.89
C GLU A 90 8.95 -9.71 8.01
N ARG A 91 7.65 -9.70 8.31
CA ARG A 91 6.63 -10.42 7.54
C ARG A 91 6.47 -9.85 6.13
N ILE A 92 6.41 -8.52 5.99
CA ILE A 92 6.33 -7.83 4.69
C ILE A 92 7.58 -8.12 3.85
N MET A 93 8.77 -7.99 4.43
CA MET A 93 10.02 -8.21 3.71
C MET A 93 10.21 -9.67 3.29
N ALA A 94 9.72 -10.64 4.09
CA ALA A 94 9.70 -12.05 3.69
C ALA A 94 8.83 -12.28 2.45
N LYS A 95 7.64 -11.67 2.39
CA LYS A 95 6.75 -11.73 1.22
C LYS A 95 7.37 -11.03 0.00
N GLU A 96 8.01 -9.88 0.21
CA GLU A 96 8.70 -9.13 -0.86
C GLU A 96 9.86 -9.95 -1.45
N GLN A 97 10.62 -10.67 -0.62
CA GLN A 97 11.69 -11.54 -1.09
C GLN A 97 11.14 -12.67 -1.98
N VAL A 98 10.02 -13.30 -1.59
CA VAL A 98 9.34 -14.31 -2.40
C VAL A 98 8.85 -13.72 -3.72
N ARG A 99 8.30 -12.49 -3.71
CA ARG A 99 7.88 -11.76 -4.92
C ARG A 99 9.05 -11.53 -5.87
N ILE A 100 10.18 -11.00 -5.39
CA ILE A 100 11.38 -10.75 -6.19
C ILE A 100 11.91 -12.06 -6.79
N GLU A 101 11.95 -13.14 -6.01
CA GLU A 101 12.35 -14.45 -6.51
C GLU A 101 11.41 -15.00 -7.59
N ALA A 102 10.10 -14.83 -7.42
CA ALA A 102 9.11 -15.23 -8.42
C ALA A 102 9.25 -14.42 -9.72
N GLN A 103 9.55 -13.12 -9.62
CA GLN A 103 9.81 -12.26 -10.77
C GLN A 103 11.10 -12.68 -11.51
N ASN A 104 12.18 -12.96 -10.78
CA ASN A 104 13.44 -13.43 -11.36
C ASN A 104 13.29 -14.77 -12.09
N ARG A 105 12.47 -15.70 -11.55
CA ARG A 105 12.18 -16.99 -12.21
C ARG A 105 11.36 -16.86 -13.49
N LYS A 106 10.55 -15.80 -13.65
CA LYS A 106 9.78 -15.54 -14.87
C LYS A 106 10.63 -14.90 -15.99
N GLN A 107 11.82 -14.41 -15.67
CA GLN A 107 12.74 -13.75 -16.62
C GLN A 107 13.89 -14.66 -17.09
N ALA A 108 14.00 -15.88 -16.57
CA ALA A 108 14.99 -16.90 -16.91
C ALA A 108 14.38 -17.99 -17.80
#